data_AF-A0A6G1HYY2-F1
#
_entry.id   AF-A0A6G1HYY2-F1
#
_cell.length_a   1.000
_cell.length_b   1.000
_cell.length_c   1.000
_cell.angle_alpha   90.00
_cell.angle_beta   90.00
_cell.angle_gamma   90.00
#
_symmetry.space_group_name_H-M   'P 1'
#
loop_
_entity.id
_entity.type
_entity.pdbx_description
1 polymer ?
#
loop_
_entity_poly.entity_id
_entity_poly.type
_entity_poly.pdbx_seq_one_letter_code
_entity_poly.pdbx_strand_id
1 'polypeptide(L)'
;MGTLTAALSGLGLLLLTHAVYSAHEHSTLHLTTPLPTDIAIELLLSTAMLCVAIVLRAPALRPVEWSAWAGQLEGGRKRGVKSREEREVEGGVYGVVRVLQERAGFADVRVRCV
;
A
#
# COMPACT_ATOMS: atom_id res chain seq x y z
N MET A 1 -12.44 5.04 -13.05
CA MET A 1 -11.08 5.47 -12.68
C MET A 1 -10.17 4.25 -12.74
N GLY A 2 -9.47 3.98 -13.85
CA GLY A 2 -8.66 2.76 -13.89
C GLY A 2 -7.98 2.47 -15.23
N THR A 3 -8.63 2.77 -16.35
CA THR A 3 -8.06 2.48 -17.68
C THR A 3 -6.91 3.43 -18.04
N LEU A 4 -7.06 4.74 -17.80
CA LEU A 4 -5.99 5.71 -18.03
C LEU A 4 -4.77 5.43 -17.15
N THR A 5 -4.97 5.21 -15.85
CA THR A 5 -3.87 4.93 -14.92
C THR A 5 -3.21 3.57 -15.22
N ALA A 6 -4.00 2.56 -15.60
CA ALA A 6 -3.44 1.28 -16.05
C ALA A 6 -2.68 1.40 -17.37
N ALA A 7 -3.18 2.18 -18.32
CA ALA A 7 -2.47 2.48 -19.57
C ALA A 7 -1.16 3.23 -19.30
N LEU A 8 -1.18 4.20 -18.38
CA LEU A 8 0.01 4.95 -17.98
C LEU A 8 1.05 4.04 -17.29
N SER A 9 0.61 3.13 -16.41
CA SER A 9 1.50 2.11 -15.82
C SER A 9 2.07 1.17 -16.87
N GLY A 10 1.23 0.68 -17.80
CA GLY A 10 1.67 -0.24 -18.85
C GLY A 10 2.66 0.40 -19.81
N LEU A 11 2.36 1.63 -20.27
CA LEU A 11 3.26 2.41 -21.12
C LEU A 11 4.56 2.75 -20.39
N GLY A 12 4.49 3.19 -19.13
CA GLY A 12 5.67 3.48 -18.32
C GLY A 12 6.56 2.26 -18.11
N LEU A 13 5.99 1.07 -17.87
CA LEU A 13 6.74 -0.18 -17.75
C LEU A 13 7.39 -0.61 -19.06
N LEU A 14 6.67 -0.47 -20.18
CA LEU A 14 7.18 -0.80 -21.51
C LEU A 14 8.36 0.10 -21.86
N LEU A 15 8.21 1.42 -21.71
CA LEU A 15 9.28 2.38 -21.99
C LEU A 15 10.46 2.19 -21.04
N LEU A 16 10.22 1.91 -19.75
CA LEU A 16 11.29 1.64 -18.79
C LEU A 16 12.08 0.39 -19.17
N THR A 17 11.40 -0.69 -19.58
CA THR A 17 12.04 -1.93 -20.02
C THR A 17 12.86 -1.70 -21.29
N HIS A 18 12.33 -0.92 -22.23
CA HIS A 18 13.05 -0.52 -23.43
C HIS A 18 14.32 0.27 -23.09
N ALA A 19 14.23 1.31 -22.27
CA ALA A 19 15.37 2.15 -21.92
C ALA A 19 16.44 1.40 -21.12
N VAL A 20 16.04 0.47 -20.22
CA VAL A 20 16.98 -0.41 -19.51
C VAL A 20 17.68 -1.37 -20.49
N TYR A 21 16.95 -1.91 -21.47
CA TYR A 21 17.55 -2.76 -22.49
C TYR A 21 18.53 -1.97 -23.38
N SER A 22 18.17 -0.76 -23.83
CA SER A 22 19.07 0.13 -24.57
C SER A 22 20.32 0.48 -23.76
N ALA A 23 20.18 0.74 -22.45
CA ALA A 23 21.34 0.97 -21.57
C ALA A 23 22.22 -0.27 -21.44
N HIS A 24 21.64 -1.46 -21.43
CA HIS A 24 22.37 -2.73 -21.40
C HIS A 24 23.16 -2.94 -22.71
N GLU A 25 22.52 -2.79 -23.88
CA GLU A 25 23.21 -2.87 -25.17
C GLU A 25 24.33 -1.84 -25.27
N HIS A 26 24.07 -0.60 -24.85
CA HIS A 26 25.09 0.45 -24.86
C HIS A 26 26.28 0.11 -23.94
N SER A 27 26.01 -0.38 -22.73
CA SER A 27 27.07 -0.73 -21.76
C SER A 27 27.90 -1.93 -22.21
N THR A 28 27.31 -2.85 -22.98
CA THR A 28 28.02 -4.04 -23.51
C THR A 28 28.88 -3.71 -24.72
N LEU A 29 28.39 -2.85 -25.62
CA LEU A 29 29.11 -2.47 -26.84
C LEU A 29 30.10 -1.32 -26.61
N HIS A 30 29.84 -0.45 -25.65
CA HIS A 30 30.62 0.75 -25.40
C HIS A 30 31.08 0.88 -23.94
N LEU A 31 32.16 0.15 -23.62
CA LEU A 31 32.69 -0.01 -22.27
C LEU A 31 33.26 1.27 -21.63
N THR A 32 33.68 2.24 -22.44
CA THR A 32 34.38 3.46 -21.98
C THR A 32 33.62 4.74 -22.26
N THR A 33 32.50 4.67 -22.98
CA THR A 33 31.69 5.84 -23.28
C THR A 33 30.61 6.02 -22.22
N PRO A 34 30.35 7.26 -21.78
CA PRO A 34 29.25 7.54 -20.86
C PRO A 34 27.89 7.23 -21.49
N LEU A 35 26.87 7.08 -20.65
CA LEU A 35 25.51 6.81 -21.11
C LEU A 35 24.99 7.98 -21.97
N PRO A 36 24.47 7.72 -23.18
CA PRO A 36 23.86 8.72 -24.04
C PRO A 36 22.68 9.42 -23.37
N THR A 37 22.51 10.71 -23.69
CA THR A 37 21.51 11.57 -23.06
C THR A 37 20.07 11.19 -23.42
N ASP A 38 19.84 10.64 -24.60
CA ASP A 38 18.55 10.10 -25.03
C ASP A 38 18.09 8.97 -24.12
N ILE A 39 18.94 7.96 -23.88
CA ILE A 39 18.65 6.83 -22.99
C ILE A 39 18.40 7.33 -21.55
N ALA A 40 19.19 8.31 -21.09
CA ALA A 40 19.02 8.91 -19.77
C ALA A 40 17.66 9.62 -19.63
N ILE A 41 17.24 10.40 -20.63
CA ILE A 41 15.94 11.10 -20.63
C ILE A 41 14.80 10.09 -20.67
N GLU A 42 14.90 9.04 -21.49
CA GLU A 42 13.90 7.97 -21.56
C GLU A 42 13.73 7.25 -20.22
N LEU A 43 14.84 6.92 -19.53
CA LEU A 43 14.81 6.33 -18.18
C LEU A 43 14.11 7.25 -17.17
N LEU A 44 14.49 8.54 -17.14
CA LEU A 44 13.91 9.51 -16.21
C LEU A 44 12.41 9.72 -16.47
N LEU A 45 12.02 9.87 -17.74
CA LEU A 45 10.63 10.07 -18.13
C LEU A 45 9.78 8.84 -17.82
N SER A 46 10.27 7.64 -18.16
CA SER A 46 9.55 6.39 -17.90
C SER A 46 9.37 6.14 -16.40
N THR A 47 10.42 6.40 -15.62
CA THR A 47 10.37 6.29 -14.15
C THR A 47 9.37 7.29 -13.56
N ALA A 48 9.40 8.55 -13.99
CA ALA A 48 8.46 9.57 -13.54
C ALA A 48 7.00 9.20 -13.89
N MET A 49 6.76 8.72 -15.11
CA MET A 49 5.43 8.24 -15.52
C MET A 49 4.95 7.07 -14.66
N LEU A 50 5.83 6.11 -14.35
CA LEU A 50 5.51 4.98 -13.49
C LEU A 50 5.19 5.42 -12.06
N CYS A 51 5.98 6.34 -11.49
CA CYS A 51 5.71 6.93 -10.18
C CYS A 51 4.36 7.64 -10.14
N VAL A 52 4.06 8.47 -11.14
CA VAL A 52 2.75 9.15 -11.26
C VAL A 52 1.63 8.12 -11.34
N ALA A 53 1.78 7.08 -12.15
CA ALA A 53 0.78 6.04 -12.29
C ALA A 53 0.54 5.29 -10.96
N ILE A 54 1.58 4.99 -10.18
CA ILE A 54 1.47 4.35 -8.86
C ILE A 54 0.73 5.26 -7.88
N VAL A 55 1.09 6.55 -7.81
CA VAL A 55 0.44 7.53 -6.91
C VAL A 55 -1.05 7.66 -7.24
N LEU A 56 -1.41 7.72 -8.52
CA LEU A 56 -2.81 7.78 -8.95
C LEU A 56 -3.62 6.50 -8.68
N ARG A 57 -2.96 5.37 -8.40
CA ARG A 57 -3.62 4.11 -7.99
C ARG A 57 -3.82 4.00 -6.49
N ALA A 58 -3.22 4.88 -5.69
CA ALA A 58 -3.34 4.80 -4.25
C ALA A 58 -4.80 5.05 -3.79
N PRO A 59 -5.32 4.27 -2.83
CA PRO A 59 -6.62 4.55 -2.25
C PRO A 59 -6.60 5.92 -1.55
N ALA A 60 -7.75 6.59 -1.50
CA ALA A 60 -7.88 7.84 -0.76
C ALA A 60 -7.46 7.64 0.70
N LEU A 61 -6.75 8.62 1.26
CA LEU A 61 -6.38 8.64 2.66
C LEU A 61 -7.66 8.49 3.49
N ARG A 62 -7.77 7.42 4.27
CA ARG A 62 -8.86 7.28 5.22
C ARG A 62 -8.62 8.28 6.36
N PRO A 63 -9.64 9.05 6.77
CA PRO A 63 -9.50 9.89 7.94
C PRO A 63 -9.14 9.01 9.13
N VAL A 64 -8.11 9.41 9.88
CA VAL A 64 -7.72 8.77 11.13
C VAL A 64 -8.78 9.14 12.17
N GLU A 65 -9.83 8.33 12.26
CA GLU A 65 -10.91 8.49 13.23
C GLU A 65 -10.46 7.91 14.59
N TRP A 66 -9.56 8.61 15.28
CA TRP A 66 -9.23 8.30 16.69
C TRP A 66 -10.47 8.20 17.57
N SER A 67 -11.51 9.00 17.28
CA SER A 67 -12.80 8.98 17.98
C SER A 67 -13.67 7.76 17.64
N ALA A 68 -13.64 7.25 16.41
CA ALA A 68 -14.37 6.04 16.06
C ALA A 68 -13.70 4.79 16.63
N TRP A 69 -12.36 4.76 16.66
CA TRP A 69 -11.61 3.72 17.34
C TRP A 69 -11.79 3.77 18.87
N ALA A 70 -11.78 4.96 19.47
CA ALA A 70 -12.09 5.15 20.90
C ALA A 70 -13.55 4.76 21.23
N GLY A 71 -14.50 5.12 20.36
CA GLY A 71 -15.90 4.72 20.51
C GLY A 71 -16.14 3.21 20.34
N GLN A 72 -15.35 2.53 19.50
CA GLN A 72 -15.38 1.07 19.39
C GLN A 72 -14.73 0.36 20.59
N LEU A 73 -13.72 0.96 21.22
CA LEU A 73 -13.16 0.48 22.50
C LEU A 73 -14.16 0.59 23.65
N GLU A 74 -14.95 1.66 23.70
CA GLU A 74 -15.98 1.85 24.73
C GLU A 74 -17.28 1.08 24.42
N GLY A 75 -17.61 0.89 23.14
CA GLY A 75 -18.80 0.19 22.65
C GLY A 75 -18.69 -1.34 22.56
N GLY A 76 -17.47 -1.88 22.56
CA GLY A 76 -17.19 -3.32 22.45
C GLY A 76 -17.73 -4.18 23.60
N ARG A 77 -18.22 -3.57 24.68
CA ARG A 77 -18.85 -4.30 25.80
C ARG A 77 -20.32 -4.67 25.56
N LYS A 78 -20.99 -4.15 24.52
CA LYS A 78 -22.41 -4.45 24.25
C LYS A 78 -22.78 -4.41 22.77
N ARG A 79 -22.56 -5.51 22.04
CA ARG A 79 -23.35 -6.00 20.88
C ARG A 79 -22.63 -7.26 20.36
N GLY A 80 -23.13 -8.47 20.54
CA GLY A 80 -24.47 -8.90 20.19
C GLY A 80 -24.56 -9.11 18.68
N VAL A 81 -24.05 -10.27 18.23
CA VAL A 81 -24.34 -11.00 16.97
C VAL A 81 -24.89 -10.16 15.80
N LYS A 82 -24.12 -9.97 14.71
CA LYS A 82 -24.66 -10.05 13.34
C LYS A 82 -23.63 -10.15 12.20
N SER A 83 -24.03 -10.99 11.26
CA SER A 83 -23.73 -11.15 9.82
C SER A 83 -22.31 -11.47 9.32
N ARG A 84 -22.29 -12.49 8.44
CA ARG A 84 -21.15 -13.27 7.92
C ARG A 84 -20.41 -12.62 6.75
N GLU A 85 -20.81 -11.42 6.33
CA GLU A 85 -20.38 -10.83 5.05
C GLU A 85 -19.25 -9.78 5.21
N GLU A 86 -18.94 -9.35 6.43
CA GLU A 86 -17.87 -8.37 6.71
C GLU A 86 -16.52 -9.03 7.04
N ARG A 87 -16.39 -10.33 6.77
CA ARG A 87 -15.23 -11.14 7.19
C ARG A 87 -14.02 -11.08 6.26
N GLU A 88 -14.16 -10.52 5.05
CA GLU A 88 -13.04 -10.48 4.09
C GLU A 88 -12.07 -9.30 4.31
N VAL A 89 -12.48 -8.24 5.02
CA VAL A 89 -11.59 -7.10 5.32
C VAL A 89 -10.82 -7.29 6.63
N GLU A 90 -11.24 -8.22 7.49
CA GLU A 90 -10.59 -8.56 8.76
C GLU A 90 -9.49 -9.65 8.61
N GLY A 91 -9.02 -9.91 7.39
CA GLY A 91 -7.92 -10.84 7.11
C GLY A 91 -6.53 -10.18 7.09
N GLY A 92 -6.44 -8.88 7.39
CA GLY A 92 -5.15 -8.17 7.48
C GLY A 92 -4.50 -8.33 8.86
N VAL A 93 -3.27 -7.85 9.00
CA VAL A 93 -2.44 -7.80 10.22
C VAL A 93 -3.23 -7.49 11.51
N TYR A 94 -4.30 -6.70 11.40
CA TYR A 94 -5.28 -6.40 12.44
C TYR A 94 -5.86 -7.62 13.19
N GLY A 95 -6.15 -8.74 12.50
CA GLY A 95 -6.69 -9.94 13.14
C GLY A 95 -5.67 -10.64 14.05
N VAL A 96 -4.39 -10.61 13.69
CA VAL A 96 -3.30 -11.21 14.46
C VAL A 96 -2.98 -10.37 15.70
N VAL A 97 -3.02 -9.03 15.57
CA VAL A 97 -2.79 -8.11 16.69
C VAL A 97 -3.92 -8.19 17.72
N ARG A 98 -5.16 -8.46 17.28
CA ARG A 98 -6.33 -8.64 18.16
C ARG A 98 -6.17 -9.85 19.09
N VAL A 99 -5.66 -10.97 18.58
CA VAL A 99 -5.36 -12.17 19.38
C VAL A 99 -4.25 -11.93 20.40
N LEU A 100 -3.27 -11.06 20.09
CA LEU A 100 -2.20 -10.70 21.04
C LEU A 100 -2.65 -9.69 22.10
N GLN A 101 -3.60 -8.80 21.77
CA GLN A 101 -4.16 -7.81 22.70
C GLN A 101 -5.22 -8.40 23.63
N GLU A 102 -5.87 -9.49 23.23
CA GLU A 102 -6.78 -10.26 24.08
C GLU A 102 -5.97 -11.07 25.11
N ARG A 103 -5.28 -10.36 26.01
CA ARG A 103 -4.62 -10.95 27.18
C ARG A 103 -5.71 -11.42 28.16
N ALA A 104 -6.19 -12.64 27.97
CA ALA A 104 -7.20 -13.35 28.76
C ALA A 104 -6.81 -13.66 30.23
N GLY A 105 -5.86 -12.90 30.81
CA GLY A 105 -5.30 -13.15 32.14
C GLY A 105 -5.23 -11.93 33.07
N PHE A 106 -5.63 -10.74 32.63
CA PHE A 106 -5.66 -9.57 33.52
C PHE A 106 -7.05 -9.46 34.19
N ALA A 107 -7.12 -9.88 35.45
CA ALA A 107 -8.29 -9.65 36.29
C ALA A 107 -8.46 -8.15 36.55
N ASP A 108 -9.65 -7.61 36.23
CA ASP A 108 -10.01 -6.23 36.52
C ASP A 108 -10.18 -6.05 38.03
N VAL A 109 -9.29 -5.28 38.67
CA VAL A 109 -9.30 -5.04 40.12
C VAL A 109 -10.39 -4.04 40.51
N ARG A 110 -10.99 -3.32 39.55
CA ARG A 110 -11.99 -2.28 39.81
C ARG A 110 -13.40 -2.83 40.06
N VAL A 111 -13.62 -4.13 39.89
CA VAL A 111 -14.92 -4.78 40.16
C VAL A 111 -15.11 -5.16 41.64
N ARG A 112 -14.12 -4.84 42.51
CA ARG A 112 -14.17 -5.16 43.96
C ARG A 112 -14.17 -3.94 44.89
N CYS A 113 -14.46 -2.75 44.40
CA CYS A 113 -14.71 -1.61 45.26
C CYS A 113 -16.16 -1.14 45.12
N VAL A 114 -16.90 -1.37 46.21
CA VAL A 114 -18.29 -1.00 46.55
C VAL A 114 -19.37 -2.00 46.09
#